data_AF-A0A349DBA6-F1
#
_entry.id   AF-A0A349DBA6-F1
#
_cell.length_a   1.000
_cell.length_b   1.000
_cell.length_c   1.000
_cell.angle_alpha   90.00
_cell.angle_beta   90.00
_cell.angle_gamma   90.00
#
_symmetry.space_group_name_H-M   'P 1'
#
loop_
_entity.id
_entity.type
_entity.pdbx_description
1 polymer ?
#
loop_
_entity_poly.entity_id
_entity_poly.type
_entity_poly.pdbx_seq_one_letter_code
_entity_poly.pdbx_strand_id
1 'polypeptide(L)'
;MIVTDDGVPFKYSDIIASFCKDPYVVTLPQGEQNKCMTTYMRLLEKMVEKEFTRNDCVVAVGGGVMGDLAGFVASTYMRGVDFYNVPTTLLSQIDSSIGGKVAVDF
;
A
#
# COMPACT_ATOMS: atom_id res chain seq x y z
N MET A 1 -5.55 5.14 -3.43
CA MET A 1 -5.83 3.81 -2.85
C MET A 1 -5.06 3.67 -1.56
N ILE A 2 -5.70 3.23 -0.49
CA ILE A 2 -5.07 2.97 0.81
C ILE A 2 -4.96 1.45 0.98
N VAL A 3 -3.76 0.93 1.19
CA VAL A 3 -3.51 -0.49 1.40
C VAL A 3 -3.11 -0.70 2.86
N THR A 4 -3.80 -1.59 3.55
CA THR A 4 -3.57 -1.91 4.96
C THR A 4 -3.82 -3.40 5.23
N ASP A 5 -3.50 -3.87 6.43
CA ASP A 5 -3.78 -5.23 6.87
C ASP A 5 -4.67 -5.26 8.11
N ASP A 6 -5.33 -6.39 8.37
CA ASP A 6 -6.25 -6.59 9.49
C ASP A 6 -5.58 -6.67 10.87
N GLY A 7 -4.24 -6.70 10.92
CA GLY A 7 -3.46 -6.55 12.15
C GLY A 7 -3.21 -5.09 12.54
N VAL A 8 -3.41 -4.15 11.62
CA VAL A 8 -3.31 -2.71 11.87
C VAL A 8 -4.66 -2.18 12.36
N PRO A 9 -4.71 -1.36 13.43
CA PRO A 9 -5.97 -0.76 13.85
C PRO A 9 -6.65 0.04 12.74
N PHE A 10 -7.89 -0.30 12.40
CA PHE A 10 -8.68 0.35 11.33
C PHE A 10 -8.74 1.88 11.45
N LYS A 11 -8.69 2.39 12.69
CA LYS A 11 -8.63 3.83 12.96
C LYS A 11 -7.51 4.54 12.19
N TYR A 12 -6.38 3.88 11.92
CA TYR A 12 -5.27 4.49 11.19
C TYR A 12 -5.61 4.69 9.72
N SER A 13 -6.18 3.68 9.05
CA SER A 13 -6.66 3.84 7.67
C SER A 13 -7.81 4.85 7.58
N ASP A 14 -8.68 4.92 8.59
CA ASP A 14 -9.78 5.89 8.63
C ASP A 14 -9.28 7.33 8.73
N ILE A 15 -8.27 7.57 9.58
CA ILE A 15 -7.64 8.90 9.69
C ILE A 15 -7.04 9.30 8.35
N ILE A 16 -6.28 8.41 7.69
CA ILE A 16 -5.70 8.70 6.37
C ILE A 16 -6.79 8.95 5.33
N ALA A 17 -7.84 8.11 5.30
CA ALA A 17 -8.98 8.27 4.40
C ALA A 17 -9.66 9.63 4.56
N SER A 18 -9.73 10.18 5.78
CA SER A 18 -10.33 11.49 6.04
C SER A 18 -9.59 12.67 5.38
N PHE A 19 -8.31 12.49 5.01
CA PHE A 19 -7.53 13.49 4.27
C PHE A 19 -7.63 13.33 2.75
N CYS A 20 -8.26 12.26 2.26
CA CYS A 20 -8.38 11.96 0.84
C CYS A 20 -9.72 12.43 0.29
N LYS A 21 -9.72 12.93 -0.96
CA LYS A 21 -10.96 13.36 -1.65
C LYS A 21 -11.90 12.18 -1.95
N ASP A 22 -11.34 11.06 -2.43
CA ASP A 22 -12.07 9.83 -2.75
C ASP A 22 -11.24 8.61 -2.32
N PRO A 23 -11.27 8.25 -1.02
CA PRO A 23 -10.48 7.15 -0.50
C PRO A 23 -11.06 5.79 -0.91
N TYR A 24 -10.20 4.93 -1.45
CA TYR A 24 -10.50 3.51 -1.62
C TYR A 24 -9.56 2.68 -0.75
N VAL A 25 -10.10 2.07 0.30
CA VAL A 25 -9.36 1.26 1.28
C VAL A 25 -9.42 -0.22 0.88
N VAL A 26 -8.26 -0.86 0.83
CA VAL A 26 -8.11 -2.31 0.64
C VAL A 26 -7.41 -2.89 1.87
N THR A 27 -8.14 -3.72 2.62
CA THR A 27 -7.60 -4.47 3.75
C THR A 27 -7.22 -5.88 3.31
N LEU A 28 -6.00 -6.29 3.65
CA LEU A 28 -5.45 -7.63 3.43
C LEU A 28 -5.41 -8.40 4.76
N PRO A 29 -5.44 -9.73 4.76
CA PRO A 29 -5.07 -10.50 5.94
C PRO A 29 -3.62 -10.17 6.36
N GLN A 30 -3.33 -10.11 7.65
CA GLN A 30 -1.97 -9.93 8.13
C GLN A 30 -1.09 -11.12 7.73
N GLY A 31 0.16 -10.83 7.35
CA GLY A 31 1.21 -11.82 7.15
C GLY A 31 1.96 -11.71 5.82
N GLU A 32 3.20 -12.19 5.82
CA GLU A 32 4.14 -12.13 4.69
C GLU A 32 3.60 -12.81 3.42
N GLN A 33 2.73 -13.81 3.56
CA GLN A 33 2.10 -14.52 2.45
C GLN A 33 1.36 -13.60 1.45
N ASN A 34 0.94 -12.41 1.88
CA ASN A 34 0.30 -11.43 1.00
C ASN A 34 1.30 -10.66 0.14
N LYS A 35 2.60 -10.66 0.48
CA LYS A 35 3.67 -10.05 -0.29
C LYS A 35 4.07 -10.96 -1.45
N CYS A 36 3.12 -11.20 -2.35
CA CYS A 36 3.30 -12.07 -3.50
C CYS A 36 2.72 -11.45 -4.76
N MET A 37 3.11 -12.00 -5.91
CA MET A 37 2.67 -11.52 -7.23
C MET A 37 1.14 -11.54 -7.38
N THR A 38 0.46 -12.53 -6.78
CA THR A 38 -1.01 -12.65 -6.84
C THR A 38 -1.70 -11.45 -6.19
N THR A 39 -1.27 -11.05 -5.00
CA THR A 39 -1.86 -9.88 -4.31
C THR A 39 -1.53 -8.60 -5.03
N TYR A 40 -0.30 -8.47 -5.55
CA TYR A 40 0.12 -7.34 -6.37
C TYR A 40 -0.79 -7.17 -7.60
N MET A 41 -1.02 -8.23 -8.38
CA MET A 41 -1.91 -8.18 -9.55
C MET A 41 -3.34 -7.79 -9.16
N ARG A 42 -3.87 -8.36 -8.07
CA ARG A 42 -5.20 -8.00 -7.55
C ARG A 42 -5.32 -6.51 -7.18
N LEU A 43 -4.25 -5.90 -6.64
CA LEU A 43 -4.24 -4.47 -6.32
C LEU A 43 -4.23 -3.61 -7.59
N LEU A 44 -3.47 -4.00 -8.62
CA LEU A 44 -3.48 -3.30 -9.91
C LEU A 44 -4.85 -3.39 -10.59
N GLU A 45 -5.46 -4.57 -10.61
CA GLU A 45 -6.81 -4.79 -11.15
C GLU A 45 -7.81 -3.84 -10.48
N LYS A 46 -7.81 -3.79 -9.15
CA LYS A 46 -8.65 -2.86 -8.38
C LYS A 46 -8.41 -1.39 -8.72
N MET A 47 -7.16 -0.99 -8.97
CA MET A 47 -6.87 0.38 -9.39
C MET A 47 -7.45 0.67 -10.77
N VAL A 48 -7.36 -0.27 -11.72
CA VAL A 48 -7.96 -0.14 -13.05
C VAL A 48 -9.49 -0.09 -12.97
N GLU A 49 -10.11 -0.99 -12.21
CA GLU A 49 -11.57 -1.04 -12.00
C GLU A 49 -12.14 0.24 -11.37
N LYS A 50 -11.33 0.91 -10.56
CA LYS A 50 -11.67 2.18 -9.92
C LYS A 50 -11.18 3.41 -10.69
N GLU A 51 -10.72 3.21 -11.92
CA GLU A 51 -10.31 4.29 -12.84
C GLU A 51 -9.23 5.21 -12.25
N PHE A 52 -8.31 4.66 -11.45
CA PHE A 52 -7.15 5.40 -10.97
C PHE A 52 -6.33 5.94 -12.14
N THR A 53 -5.84 7.17 -12.00
CA THR A 53 -5.05 7.89 -12.99
C THR A 53 -3.64 8.16 -12.46
N ARG A 54 -2.77 8.70 -13.32
CA ARG A 54 -1.40 9.07 -12.93
C ARG A 54 -1.29 10.16 -11.86
N ASN A 55 -2.37 10.90 -11.62
CA ASN A 55 -2.41 11.98 -10.62
C ASN A 55 -2.95 11.49 -9.27
N ASP A 56 -3.38 10.23 -9.18
CA ASP A 56 -3.80 9.61 -7.95
C ASP A 56 -2.60 9.01 -7.21
N CYS A 57 -2.80 8.63 -5.96
CA CYS A 57 -1.74 8.09 -5.12
C CYS A 57 -2.09 6.74 -4.50
N VAL A 58 -1.05 6.01 -4.12
CA VAL A 58 -1.12 4.82 -3.29
C VAL A 58 -0.56 5.15 -1.91
N VAL A 59 -1.28 4.77 -0.86
CA VAL A 59 -0.86 4.98 0.52
C VAL A 59 -0.74 3.63 1.21
N ALA A 60 0.45 3.29 1.72
CA ALA A 60 0.65 2.14 2.60
C ALA A 60 0.38 2.55 4.05
N VAL A 61 -0.54 1.88 4.74
CA VAL A 61 -0.75 2.03 6.18
C VAL A 61 -0.52 0.68 6.83
N GLY A 62 0.70 0.45 7.31
CA GLY A 62 1.07 -0.85 7.86
C GLY A 62 2.56 -1.00 8.14
N GLY A 63 2.99 -2.24 8.39
CA GLY A 63 4.40 -2.57 8.53
C GLY A 63 5.15 -2.64 7.20
N GLY A 64 6.36 -3.20 7.23
CA GLY A 64 7.22 -3.31 6.04
C GLY A 64 6.56 -4.09 4.89
N VAL A 65 5.75 -5.11 5.20
CA VAL A 65 5.01 -5.91 4.21
C VAL A 65 4.08 -5.04 3.35
N MET A 66 3.28 -4.19 3.99
CA MET A 66 2.36 -3.29 3.28
C MET A 66 3.14 -2.20 2.52
N GLY A 67 4.21 -1.69 3.12
CA GLY A 67 5.10 -0.71 2.50
C GLY A 67 5.74 -1.24 1.20
N ASP A 68 6.33 -2.42 1.26
CA ASP A 68 6.95 -3.09 0.11
C ASP A 68 5.93 -3.37 -0.99
N LEU A 69 4.82 -4.02 -0.65
CA LEU A 69 3.80 -4.42 -1.61
C LEU A 69 3.15 -3.19 -2.28
N ALA A 70 2.67 -2.23 -1.48
CA ALA A 70 1.98 -1.06 -2.03
C ALA A 70 2.96 -0.11 -2.73
N GLY A 71 4.20 0.00 -2.25
CA GLY A 71 5.24 0.75 -2.93
C GLY A 71 5.61 0.14 -4.28
N PHE A 72 5.63 -1.20 -4.40
CA PHE A 72 5.84 -1.87 -5.68
C PHE A 72 4.65 -1.69 -6.64
N VAL A 73 3.41 -1.73 -6.12
CA VAL A 73 2.21 -1.36 -6.90
C VAL A 73 2.32 0.07 -7.41
N ALA A 74 2.68 1.03 -6.56
CA ALA A 74 2.78 2.44 -6.92
C ALA A 74 3.87 2.72 -7.97
N SER A 75 5.02 2.06 -7.87
CA SER A 75 6.15 2.27 -8.78
C SER A 75 5.90 1.69 -10.19
N THR A 76 5.00 0.72 -10.32
CA THR A 76 4.73 0.01 -11.57
C THR A 76 3.43 0.46 -12.23
N TYR A 77 2.41 0.85 -11.45
CA TYR A 77 1.14 1.33 -11.99
C TYR A 77 1.34 2.59 -12.84
N MET A 78 0.93 2.53 -14.11
CA MET A 78 1.17 3.59 -15.10
C MET A 78 2.64 4.05 -15.22
N ARG A 79 3.61 3.17 -14.90
CA ARG A 79 5.05 3.46 -14.80
C ARG A 79 5.44 4.40 -13.65
N GLY A 80 4.59 4.52 -12.65
CA GLY A 80 4.83 5.32 -11.45
C GLY A 80 3.66 6.26 -11.14
N VAL A 81 3.16 6.17 -9.91
CA VAL A 81 2.25 7.14 -9.29
C VAL A 81 2.76 7.54 -7.92
N ASP A 82 2.19 8.61 -7.36
CA ASP A 82 2.60 9.09 -6.05
C ASP A 82 2.39 8.03 -4.97
N PHE A 83 3.39 7.87 -4.10
CA PHE A 83 3.40 6.91 -3.02
C PHE A 83 3.63 7.58 -1.67
N TYR A 84 2.79 7.26 -0.69
CA TYR A 84 2.94 7.70 0.69
C TYR A 84 3.04 6.51 1.63
N ASN A 85 4.09 6.46 2.43
CA ASN A 85 4.31 5.38 3.40
C ASN A 85 3.96 5.86 4.81
N VAL A 86 3.06 5.15 5.49
CA VAL A 86 2.62 5.38 6.86
C VAL A 86 3.00 4.16 7.71
N PRO A 87 4.29 4.04 8.10
CA PRO A 87 4.81 2.86 8.78
C PRO A 87 4.26 2.74 10.22
N THR A 88 3.67 1.58 10.54
CA THR A 88 3.00 1.34 11.83
C THR A 88 3.77 0.40 12.76
N THR A 89 4.85 -0.21 12.29
CA THR A 89 5.77 -1.00 13.14
C THR A 89 7.08 -0.25 13.34
N LEU A 90 7.69 -0.41 14.52
CA LEU A 90 8.96 0.24 14.84
C LEU A 90 10.04 -0.08 13.80
N LEU A 91 10.15 -1.36 13.39
CA LEU A 91 11.10 -1.79 12.36
C LEU A 91 10.86 -1.05 11.04
N SER A 92 9.59 -0.95 10.61
CA SER A 92 9.29 -0.26 9.34
C SER A 92 9.55 1.25 9.39
N GLN A 93 9.46 1.88 10.56
CA GLN A 93 9.70 3.31 10.76
C GLN A 93 11.18 3.69 10.66
N ILE A 94 12.09 2.77 10.96
CA ILE A 94 13.54 3.04 11.05
C ILE A 94 14.36 2.36 9.95
N ASP A 95 13.77 1.45 9.19
CA ASP A 95 14.48 0.66 8.17
C ASP A 95 13.71 0.65 6.85
N SER A 96 12.61 -0.12 6.75
CA SER A 96 11.96 -0.39 5.46
C SER A 96 11.34 0.85 4.80
N SER A 97 10.99 1.90 5.55
CA SER A 97 10.51 3.15 4.97
C SER A 97 11.61 4.03 4.38
N ILE A 98 12.89 3.67 4.53
CA ILE A 98 14.04 4.46 4.11
C ILE A 98 14.76 3.76 2.95
N GLY A 99 15.19 4.53 1.94
CA GLY A 99 15.98 4.02 0.82
C GLY A 99 15.18 3.51 -0.38
N GLY A 100 13.85 3.45 -0.30
CA GLY A 100 12.97 3.22 -1.45
C GLY A 100 13.01 1.80 -2.04
N LYS A 101 13.52 0.83 -1.28
CA LYS A 101 13.45 -0.58 -1.66
C LYS A 101 12.01 -1.06 -1.49
N VAL A 102 11.50 -1.72 -2.52
CA VAL A 102 10.16 -2.33 -2.55
C VAL A 102 10.29 -3.67 -3.26
N ALA A 103 9.53 -4.68 -2.82
CA ALA A 103 9.63 -6.02 -3.38
C ALA A 103 8.34 -6.83 -3.16
N VAL A 104 8.17 -7.86 -3.99
CA VAL A 104 7.23 -8.96 -3.76
C VAL A 104 7.96 -10.28 -3.87
N ASP A 105 7.51 -11.27 -3.11
CA ASP A 105 8.08 -12.62 -3.13
C ASP A 105 7.44 -13.45 -4.26
N PHE A 106 8.17 -14.48 -4.71
CA PHE A 106 7.78 -15.38 -5.81
C PHE A 106 7.45 -16.77 -5.29
#